data_AF-A0A7L1MVA3-F1
#
_entry.id   AF-A0A7L1MVA3-F1
#
_cell.length_a   1.000
_cell.length_b   1.000
_cell.length_c   1.000
_cell.angle_alpha   90.00
_cell.angle_beta   90.00
_cell.angle_gamma   90.00
#
_symmetry.space_group_name_H-M   'P 1'
#
loop_
_entity.id
_entity.type
_entity.pdbx_description
1 polymer ?
#
loop_
_entity_poly.entity_id
_entity_poly.type
_entity_poly.pdbx_seq_one_letter_code
_entity_poly.pdbx_strand_id
1 'polypeptide(L)' 'TLSVGQARRLVEQLKLEASLGRIKVSKAAAELLSYCESQAGQDPLLSPVPSAENPFRDKKLFCALL' A
#
# COMPACT_ATOMS: atom_id res chain seq x y z
N THR A 1 -38.24 2.57 -11.05
CA THR A 1 -37.45 2.50 -12.30
C THR A 1 -36.50 3.67 -12.34
N LEU A 2 -35.26 3.49 -12.82
CA LEU A 2 -34.29 4.59 -12.90
C LEU A 2 -34.83 5.65 -13.88
N SER A 3 -34.76 6.94 -13.54
CA SER A 3 -35.24 7.98 -14.44
C SER A 3 -34.34 8.08 -15.69
N VAL A 4 -34.90 8.52 -16.82
CA VAL A 4 -34.13 8.69 -18.06
C VAL A 4 -32.94 9.64 -17.85
N GLY A 5 -33.09 10.68 -17.02
CA GLY A 5 -32.00 11.60 -16.68
C GLY A 5 -30.89 10.93 -15.86
N GLN A 6 -31.23 10.04 -14.93
CA GLN A 6 -30.23 9.26 -14.18
C GLN A 6 -29.51 8.25 -15.08
N ALA A 7 -30.24 7.59 -15.98
CA ALA A 7 -29.66 6.64 -16.94
C ALA A 7 -28.64 7.31 -17.87
N ARG A 8 -28.96 8.52 -18.38
CA ARG A 8 -28.02 9.30 -19.21
C ARG A 8 -26.72 9.63 -18.46
N ARG A 9 -26.82 10.09 -17.21
CA ARG A 9 -25.62 10.38 -16.40
C ARG A 9 -24.75 9.14 -16.18
N LEU A 10 -25.37 7.98 -15.92
CA LEU A 10 -24.65 6.73 -15.77
C LEU A 10 -23.92 6.33 -17.06
N VAL A 11 -24.56 6.49 -18.21
CA VAL A 11 -23.94 6.20 -19.52
C VAL A 11 -22.73 7.10 -19.76
N GLU A 12 -22.83 8.39 -19.46
CA GLU A 12 -21.69 9.30 -19.60
C GLU A 12 -20.53 8.92 -18.66
N GLN A 13 -20.82 8.51 -17.42
CA GLN A 13 -19.80 7.99 -16.50
C GLN A 13 -19.10 6.74 -17.04
N LEU A 14 -19.88 5.77 -17.54
CA LEU A 14 -19.34 4.51 -18.07
C LEU A 14 -18.48 4.74 -19.32
N LYS A 15 -18.83 5.72 -20.17
CA LYS A 15 -18.00 6.10 -21.32
C LYS A 15 -16.62 6.61 -20.89
N LEU A 16 -16.54 7.39 -19.81
CA LEU A 16 -15.28 7.86 -19.25
C LEU A 16 -14.45 6.70 -18.67
N GLU A 17 -15.09 5.78 -17.94
CA GLU A 17 -14.39 4.61 -17.38
C GLU A 17 -13.92 3.63 -18.46
N ALA A 18 -14.68 3.49 -19.54
CA ALA A 18 -14.33 2.63 -20.67
C ALA A 18 -13.13 3.16 -21.47
N SER A 19 -12.90 4.48 -21.49
CA SER A 19 -11.78 5.10 -22.20
C SER A 19 -10.46 5.07 -21.43
N LEU A 20 -10.47 4.56 -20.18
CA LEU A 20 -9.25 4.40 -19.39
C LEU A 20 -8.32 3.34 -20.02
N GLY A 21 -7.08 3.76 -20.32
CA GLY A 21 -6.03 2.87 -20.77
C GLY A 21 -5.66 1.86 -19.68
N ARG A 22 -5.79 0.56 -19.96
CA ARG A 22 -5.40 -0.51 -19.05
C ARG A 22 -4.02 -1.04 -19.41
N ILE A 23 -3.25 -1.43 -18.40
CA ILE A 23 -2.01 -2.19 -18.56
C ILE A 23 -2.27 -3.68 -18.31
N LYS A 24 -1.38 -4.55 -18.82
CA LYS A 24 -1.46 -5.99 -18.54
C LYS A 24 -1.25 -6.25 -17.06
N VAL A 25 -2.06 -7.16 -16.50
CA VAL A 25 -1.93 -7.58 -15.09
C VAL A 25 -0.53 -8.12 -14.78
N SER A 26 0.07 -8.87 -15.70
CA SER A 26 1.44 -9.38 -15.53
C SER A 26 2.48 -8.26 -15.39
N LYS A 27 2.30 -7.13 -16.09
CA LYS A 27 3.18 -5.97 -15.99
C LYS A 27 2.99 -5.26 -14.65
N ALA A 28 1.73 -4.99 -14.27
CA ALA A 28 1.41 -4.38 -12.98
C ALA A 28 1.95 -5.22 -11.80
N ALA A 29 1.81 -6.54 -11.87
CA ALA A 29 2.32 -7.45 -10.85
C ALA A 29 3.85 -7.41 -10.75
N ALA A 30 4.56 -7.35 -11.89
CA ALA A 30 6.02 -7.23 -11.90
C ALA A 30 6.50 -5.90 -11.32
N GLU A 31 5.81 -4.80 -11.60
CA GLU A 31 6.11 -3.48 -11.03
C GLU A 31 5.90 -3.46 -9.51
N LEU A 32 4.81 -4.06 -9.03
CA LEU A 32 4.54 -4.21 -7.59
C LEU A 32 5.62 -5.07 -6.91
N LEU A 33 5.98 -6.20 -7.51
CA LEU A 33 7.04 -7.08 -6.99
C LEU A 33 8.37 -6.31 -6.87
N SER A 34 8.78 -5.64 -7.95
CA SER A 34 10.02 -4.87 -7.98
C SER A 34 10.04 -3.76 -6.92
N TYR A 35 8.91 -3.08 -6.72
CA TYR A 35 8.77 -2.10 -5.65
C TYR A 35 8.97 -2.74 -4.27
N CYS A 36 8.24 -3.82 -3.98
CA CYS A 36 8.36 -4.53 -2.71
C CYS A 36 9.80 -5.02 -2.45
N GLU A 37 10.46 -5.62 -3.45
CA GLU A 37 11.85 -6.09 -3.32
C GLU A 37 12.82 -4.94 -3.02
N SER A 38 12.63 -3.78 -3.66
CA SER A 38 13.48 -2.60 -3.44
C SER A 38 13.32 -1.99 -2.04
N GLN A 39 12.13 -2.12 -1.45
CA GLN A 39 11.78 -1.53 -0.15
C GLN A 39 11.86 -2.54 1.01
N ALA A 40 11.91 -3.84 0.72
CA ALA A 40 11.86 -4.90 1.74
C ALA A 40 12.93 -4.76 2.82
N GLY A 41 14.15 -4.33 2.46
CA GLY A 41 15.23 -4.12 3.43
C GLY A 41 15.05 -2.91 4.35
N GLN A 42 14.18 -1.97 3.98
CA GLN A 42 13.88 -0.77 4.75
C GLN A 42 12.66 -0.94 5.66
N ASP A 43 11.90 -2.03 5.49
CA ASP A 43 10.74 -2.34 6.30
C ASP A 43 11.17 -3.05 7.59
N PRO A 44 11.08 -2.39 8.78
CA PRO A 44 11.51 -2.99 10.05
C PRO A 44 10.69 -4.20 10.47
N LEU A 45 9.50 -4.40 9.88
CA LEU A 45 8.61 -5.53 10.16
C LEU A 45 8.94 -6.75 9.30
N LEU A 46 9.55 -6.54 8.12
CA LEU A 46 10.04 -7.62 7.26
C LEU A 46 11.49 -7.97 7.59
N SER A 47 12.34 -6.96 7.77
CA SER A 47 13.73 -7.11 8.18
C SER A 47 13.90 -6.59 9.61
N PRO A 48 14.04 -7.48 10.61
CA PRO A 48 14.13 -7.06 12.01
C PRO A 48 15.30 -6.10 12.23
N VAL A 49 15.01 -4.94 12.81
CA VAL A 49 16.03 -3.96 13.19
C VAL A 49 16.69 -4.36 14.51
N PRO A 50 17.94 -3.93 14.76
CA PRO A 50 18.60 -4.12 16.04
C PRO A 50 17.74 -3.58 17.19
N SER A 51 17.74 -4.26 18.34
CA SER A 51 16.91 -3.86 19.48
C SER A 51 17.14 -2.40 19.93
N ALA A 52 18.35 -1.86 19.75
CA ALA A 52 18.66 -0.47 20.09
C ALA A 52 17.94 0.56 19.21
N GLU A 53 17.62 0.21 17.97
CA GLU A 53 16.90 1.06 17.01
C GLU A 53 15.38 0.88 17.13
N ASN A 54 14.92 -0.22 17.73
CA ASN A 54 13.50 -0.45 17.98
C ASN A 54 12.99 0.46 19.12
N PRO A 55 12.10 1.45 18.84
CA PRO A 55 11.56 2.35 19.87
C PRO A 55 10.66 1.62 20.89
N PHE A 56 10.17 0.42 20.55
CA PHE A 56 9.36 -0.44 21.41
C PHE A 56 10.18 -1.47 22.19
N ARG A 57 11.52 -1.39 22.18
CA ARG A 57 12.36 -2.28 22.99
C ARG A 57 12.08 -2.08 24.48
N ASP A 58 12.09 -3.17 25.23
CA ASP A 58 12.18 -3.13 26.69
C ASP A 58 13.37 -2.27 27.14
N LYS A 59 13.05 -1.17 27.83
CA LYS A 59 14.05 -0.39 28.55
C LYS A 59 14.42 -1.21 29.79
N LYS A 60 15.63 -1.80 29.80
CA LYS A 60 16.22 -2.24 31.07
C LYS A 60 16.42 -0.98 31.93
N LEU A 61 15.45 -0.70 32.80
CA LEU A 61 15.62 0.26 33.87
C LEU A 61 16.71 -0.32 34.78
N PHE A 62 17.92 0.21 34.68
CA PHE A 62 18.94 -0.05 35.69
C PHE A 62 18.47 0.67 36.96
N CYS A 63 17.79 -0.08 37.84
CA CYS A 63 17.54 0.38 39.20
C CYS A 63 18.90 0.42 39.91
N ALA A 64 19.48 1.60 40.05
CA ALA A 64 20.53 1.83 41.05
C ALA A 64 19.80 2.06 42.37
N LEU A 65 19.91 1.09 43.29
CA LEU A 65 19.64 1.34 44.70
C LEU A 65 20.76 2.28 45.19
N LEU A 66 20.42 3.55 45.41
CA LEU A 66 21.25 4.53 46.12
C LEU A 66 21.00 4.43 47.62
#